data_AF-A0A563ELQ5-F1
#
_entry.id   AF-A0A563ELQ5-F1
#
_cell.length_a   1.000
_cell.length_b   1.000
_cell.length_c   1.000
_cell.angle_alpha   90.00
_cell.angle_beta   90.00
_cell.angle_gamma   90.00
#
_symmetry.space_group_name_H-M   'P 1'
#
loop_
_entity.id
_entity.type
_entity.pdbx_description
1 polymer ?
#
loop_
_entity_poly.entity_id
_entity_poly.type
_entity_poly.pdbx_seq_one_letter_code
_entity_poly.pdbx_strand_id
1 'polypeptide(L)'
;MEIPYAADLKFVNRFLIAASAADLVAAELLVPWPTTRWILLVLGVLSLVWVLAYARSLTANPHTLDDEELRLRFSWSTDIPIPRHRIKSVRAEWSGSHGRTVEFADDTLSITAASTTSVHLTLTEPTEIQGHTVRFVRFHADEPAKAVQAFVTEASSRSA
;
A
#
# COMPACT_ATOMS: atom_id res chain seq x y z
N MET A 1 7.70 -10.24 -10.57
CA MET A 1 7.92 -8.78 -10.68
C MET A 1 7.35 -8.06 -9.45
N GLU A 2 8.10 -7.13 -8.86
CA GLU A 2 7.60 -6.27 -7.78
C GLU A 2 6.76 -5.11 -8.35
N ILE A 3 5.60 -4.85 -7.76
CA ILE A 3 4.73 -3.73 -8.12
C ILE A 3 4.68 -2.77 -6.91
N PRO A 4 5.43 -1.67 -6.93
CA PRO A 4 5.42 -0.69 -5.85
C PRO A 4 4.09 0.07 -5.82
N TYR A 5 3.66 0.50 -4.63
CA TYR A 5 2.33 1.11 -4.40
C TYR A 5 2.36 2.30 -3.42
N ALA A 6 3.54 2.72 -3.00
CA ALA A 6 3.71 3.57 -1.82
C ALA A 6 4.52 4.83 -2.12
N ALA A 7 4.64 5.27 -3.37
CA ALA A 7 5.43 6.45 -3.73
C ALA A 7 4.92 7.71 -3.00
N ASP A 8 3.61 7.94 -3.01
CA ASP A 8 2.98 9.08 -2.33
C ASP A 8 3.15 9.00 -0.81
N LEU A 9 2.93 7.79 -0.26
CA LEU A 9 3.11 7.55 1.18
C LEU A 9 4.58 7.75 1.61
N LYS A 10 5.55 7.36 0.78
CA LYS A 10 6.98 7.60 1.03
C LYS A 10 7.32 9.09 1.00
N PHE A 11 6.70 9.87 0.13
CA PHE A 11 6.89 11.32 0.11
C PHE A 11 6.37 11.96 1.40
N VAL A 12 5.11 11.69 1.77
CA VAL A 12 4.50 12.17 3.01
C VAL A 12 5.31 11.72 4.23
N ASN A 13 5.73 10.47 4.27
CA ASN A 13 6.52 9.94 5.38
C ASN A 13 7.89 10.62 5.52
N ARG A 14 8.59 10.91 4.41
CA ARG A 14 9.85 11.68 4.43
C ARG A 14 9.64 13.09 4.97
N PHE A 15 8.54 13.73 4.59
CA PHE A 15 8.16 15.02 5.15
C PHE A 15 7.91 14.93 6.67
N LEU A 16 7.16 13.92 7.14
CA LEU A 16 6.91 13.71 8.57
C LEU A 16 8.18 13.46 9.38
N ILE A 17 9.16 12.73 8.83
CA ILE A 17 10.48 12.55 9.46
C ILE A 17 11.17 13.90 9.64
N ALA A 18 11.21 14.73 8.58
CA ALA A 18 11.84 16.04 8.62
C ALA A 18 11.12 16.99 9.61
N ALA A 19 9.79 17.00 9.61
CA ALA A 19 8.99 17.77 10.55
C ALA A 19 9.23 17.33 12.00
N SER A 20 9.24 16.02 12.27
CA SER A 20 9.50 15.48 13.62
C SER A 20 10.90 15.85 14.12
N ALA A 21 11.91 15.84 13.24
CA ALA A 21 13.25 16.29 13.59
C ALA A 21 13.29 17.80 13.88
N ALA A 22 12.57 18.60 13.10
CA ALA A 22 12.44 20.04 13.34
C ALA A 22 11.73 20.34 14.67
N ASP A 23 10.70 19.58 15.04
CA ASP A 23 9.99 19.71 16.32
C ASP A 23 10.93 19.44 17.51
N LEU A 24 11.84 18.47 17.40
CA LEU A 24 12.85 18.20 18.44
C LEU A 24 13.81 19.38 18.61
N VAL A 25 14.29 19.96 17.51
CA VAL A 25 15.17 21.13 17.53
C VAL A 25 14.43 22.33 18.12
N ALA A 26 13.18 22.55 17.69
CA ALA A 26 12.34 23.62 18.20
C ALA A 26 12.07 23.47 19.71
N ALA A 27 11.78 22.25 20.18
CA ALA A 27 11.58 21.98 21.59
C ALA A 27 12.83 22.31 22.42
N GLU A 28 14.02 21.96 21.93
CA GLU A 28 15.27 22.25 22.64
C GLU A 28 15.59 23.75 22.71
N LEU A 29 15.33 24.48 21.62
CA LEU A 29 15.69 25.90 21.49
C LEU A 29 14.64 26.86 22.08
N LEU A 30 13.36 26.53 21.96
CA LEU A 30 12.26 27.47 22.23
C LEU A 30 11.59 27.25 23.58
N VAL A 31 11.80 26.10 24.23
CA VAL A 31 11.09 25.77 25.49
C VAL A 31 11.99 26.07 26.69
N PRO A 32 11.74 27.16 27.45
CA PRO A 32 12.60 27.55 28.55
C PRO A 32 12.43 26.68 29.80
N TRP A 33 11.33 25.94 29.91
CA TRP A 33 10.99 25.16 31.09
C TRP A 33 11.55 23.73 30.97
N PRO A 34 12.51 23.33 31.82
CA PRO A 34 13.22 22.06 31.64
C PRO A 34 12.30 20.83 31.58
N THR A 35 11.29 20.76 32.45
CA THR A 35 10.36 19.64 32.52
C THR A 35 9.53 19.51 31.23
N THR A 36 8.94 20.60 30.76
CA THR A 36 8.15 20.63 29.53
C THR A 36 9.00 20.26 28.32
N ARG A 37 10.23 20.79 28.27
CA ARG A 37 11.20 20.48 27.21
C ARG A 37 11.50 18.98 27.16
N TRP A 38 11.82 18.36 28.28
CA TRP A 38 12.07 16.92 28.35
C TRP A 38 10.86 16.09 27.92
N ILE A 39 9.65 16.46 28.32
CA ILE A 39 8.42 15.77 27.89
C ILE A 39 8.26 15.85 26.37
N LEU A 40 8.42 17.04 25.79
CA LEU A 40 8.31 17.24 24.33
C LEU A 40 9.40 16.48 23.56
N LEU A 41 10.63 16.44 24.08
CA LEU A 41 11.71 15.67 23.47
C LEU A 41 11.40 14.17 23.48
N VAL A 42 10.91 13.62 24.61
CA VAL A 42 10.51 12.21 24.69
C VAL A 42 9.38 11.91 23.71
N LEU A 43 8.34 12.75 23.67
CA LEU A 43 7.22 12.57 22.73
C LEU A 43 7.67 12.69 21.26
N GLY A 44 8.55 13.65 20.95
CA GLY A 44 9.11 13.83 19.62
C GLY A 44 9.96 12.64 19.17
N VAL A 45 10.79 12.09 20.06
CA VAL A 45 11.58 10.88 19.79
C VAL A 45 10.66 9.68 19.56
N LEU A 46 9.64 9.49 20.41
CA LEU A 46 8.65 8.42 20.22
C LEU A 46 7.92 8.56 18.88
N SER A 47 7.48 9.77 18.52
CA SER A 47 6.86 10.05 17.23
C SER A 47 7.80 9.70 16.07
N LEU A 48 9.06 10.16 16.12
CA LEU A 48 10.05 9.91 15.07
C LEU A 48 10.32 8.40 14.89
N VAL A 49 10.46 7.65 16.00
CA VAL A 49 10.61 6.19 15.96
C VAL A 49 9.40 5.54 15.29
N TRP A 50 8.20 6.00 15.61
CA TRP A 50 6.96 5.47 15.03
C TRP A 50 6.87 5.72 13.52
N VAL A 51 7.19 6.95 13.07
CA VAL A 51 7.22 7.30 11.64
C VAL A 51 8.28 6.50 10.89
N LEU A 52 9.45 6.25 11.49
CA LEU A 52 10.49 5.41 10.88
C LEU A 52 10.06 3.93 10.77
N ALA A 53 9.37 3.41 11.77
CA ALA A 53 8.81 2.05 11.73
C ALA A 53 7.75 1.93 10.63
N TYR A 54 6.87 2.92 10.50
CA TYR A 54 5.90 2.98 9.41
C TYR A 54 6.56 3.09 8.03
N ALA A 55 7.61 3.89 7.89
CA ALA A 55 8.41 3.96 6.66
C ALA A 55 8.90 2.57 6.21
N ARG A 56 9.42 1.79 7.17
CA ARG A 56 9.93 0.45 6.92
C ARG A 56 8.82 -0.53 6.52
N SER A 57 7.66 -0.47 7.15
CA SER A 57 6.55 -1.38 6.83
C SER A 57 6.05 -1.18 5.39
N LEU A 58 6.06 0.06 4.89
CA LEU A 58 5.72 0.38 3.49
C LEU A 58 6.72 -0.16 2.46
N THR A 59 7.98 -0.41 2.87
CA THR A 59 9.02 -0.95 1.99
C THR A 59 9.17 -2.47 2.07
N ALA A 60 8.76 -3.08 3.18
CA ALA A 60 9.03 -4.49 3.45
C ALA A 60 8.08 -5.46 2.72
N ASN A 61 6.95 -4.97 2.20
CA ASN A 61 5.90 -5.82 1.65
C ASN A 61 5.42 -5.31 0.27
N PRO A 62 6.27 -5.32 -0.77
CA PRO A 62 5.80 -5.01 -2.12
C PRO A 62 4.76 -6.03 -2.60
N HIS A 63 3.87 -5.61 -3.50
CA HIS A 63 3.03 -6.55 -4.23
C HIS A 63 3.94 -7.37 -5.15
N THR A 64 3.78 -8.69 -5.15
CA THR A 64 4.58 -9.56 -6.00
C THR A 64 3.67 -10.26 -7.00
N LEU A 65 4.00 -10.09 -8.28
CA LEU A 65 3.42 -10.87 -9.37
C LEU A 65 4.38 -11.99 -9.72
N ASP A 66 3.93 -13.23 -9.61
CA ASP A 66 4.65 -14.42 -10.07
C ASP A 66 3.92 -15.08 -11.25
N ASP A 67 4.53 -16.09 -11.86
CA ASP A 67 3.96 -16.81 -13.00
C ASP A 67 2.64 -17.52 -12.63
N GLU A 68 2.51 -17.99 -11.38
CA GLU A 68 1.36 -18.74 -10.89
C GLU A 68 0.33 -17.89 -10.12
N GLU A 69 0.80 -16.88 -9.37
CA GLU A 69 -0.05 -16.11 -8.46
C GLU A 69 0.33 -14.63 -8.36
N LEU A 70 -0.69 -13.80 -8.17
CA LEU A 70 -0.55 -12.42 -7.74
C LEU A 70 -0.73 -12.38 -6.23
N ARG A 71 0.33 -12.06 -5.47
CA ARG A 71 0.21 -11.81 -4.04
C ARG A 71 0.03 -10.33 -3.78
N LEU A 72 -1.16 -9.99 -3.30
CA LEU A 72 -1.45 -8.64 -2.86
C LEU A 72 -1.05 -8.47 -1.41
N ARG A 73 -0.07 -7.59 -1.17
CA ARG A 73 0.46 -7.33 0.15
C ARG A 73 0.31 -5.87 0.51
N PHE A 74 -0.21 -5.62 1.71
CA PHE A 74 -0.28 -4.28 2.25
C PHE A 74 0.13 -4.27 3.73
N SER A 75 1.26 -3.62 4.01
CA SER A 75 1.82 -3.51 5.37
C SER A 75 2.00 -4.88 6.04
N TRP A 76 1.97 -4.94 7.36
CA TRP A 76 2.17 -6.14 8.18
C TRP A 76 0.98 -7.13 8.15
N SER A 77 -0.23 -6.67 7.82
CA SER A 77 -1.46 -7.40 8.14
C SER A 77 -2.18 -8.04 6.95
N THR A 78 -1.80 -7.71 5.72
CA THR A 78 -2.56 -8.12 4.54
C THR A 78 -1.66 -8.88 3.58
N ASP A 79 -1.92 -10.18 3.43
CA ASP A 79 -1.34 -11.03 2.41
C ASP A 79 -2.48 -11.83 1.77
N ILE A 80 -2.79 -11.52 0.51
CA ILE A 80 -3.90 -12.12 -0.23
C ILE A 80 -3.33 -12.72 -1.52
N PRO A 81 -3.14 -14.05 -1.57
CA PRO A 81 -2.74 -14.74 -2.79
C PRO A 81 -3.95 -14.88 -3.73
N ILE A 82 -3.79 -14.45 -4.98
CA ILE A 82 -4.78 -14.59 -6.04
C ILE A 82 -4.15 -15.42 -7.17
N PRO A 83 -4.58 -16.67 -7.38
CA PRO A 83 -4.08 -17.48 -8.47
C PRO A 83 -4.35 -16.82 -9.82
N ARG A 84 -3.34 -16.79 -10.69
CA ARG A 84 -3.41 -16.07 -11.96
C ARG A 84 -4.45 -16.65 -12.92
N HIS A 85 -4.70 -17.96 -12.86
CA HIS A 85 -5.74 -18.62 -13.66
C HIS A 85 -7.16 -18.10 -13.34
N ARG A 86 -7.35 -17.46 -12.18
CA ARG A 86 -8.60 -16.81 -11.79
C ARG A 86 -8.71 -15.39 -12.32
N ILE A 87 -7.68 -14.82 -12.95
CA ILE A 87 -7.70 -13.45 -13.45
C ILE A 87 -8.19 -13.44 -14.90
N LYS A 88 -9.38 -12.87 -15.14
CA LYS A 88 -9.98 -12.75 -16.46
C LYS A 88 -9.43 -11.54 -17.24
N SER A 89 -9.28 -10.40 -16.56
CA SER A 89 -8.80 -9.17 -17.19
C SER A 89 -8.24 -8.22 -16.17
N VAL A 90 -7.21 -7.47 -16.57
CA VAL A 90 -6.56 -6.42 -15.79
C VAL A 90 -6.69 -5.10 -16.54
N ARG A 91 -7.06 -4.02 -15.86
CA ARG A 91 -7.14 -2.68 -16.45
C ARG A 91 -6.57 -1.65 -15.48
N ALA A 92 -5.94 -0.62 -16.03
CA ALA A 92 -5.57 0.57 -15.26
C ALA A 92 -6.82 1.45 -15.11
N GLU A 93 -7.29 1.61 -13.89
CA GLU A 93 -8.49 2.37 -13.57
C GLU A 93 -8.28 3.07 -12.22
N TRP A 94 -8.27 4.40 -12.24
CA TRP A 94 -8.14 5.20 -11.03
C TRP A 94 -9.49 5.36 -10.35
N SER A 95 -9.57 4.95 -9.09
CA SER A 95 -10.76 5.13 -8.26
C SER A 95 -10.35 5.63 -6.87
N GLY A 96 -10.90 6.78 -6.49
CA GLY A 96 -10.85 7.34 -5.14
C GLY A 96 -12.19 7.16 -4.43
N SER A 97 -12.23 7.50 -3.13
CA SER A 97 -13.39 7.31 -2.22
C SER A 97 -13.39 5.99 -1.44
N HIS A 98 -12.25 5.59 -0.90
CA HIS A 98 -12.17 4.45 0.01
C HIS A 98 -11.85 4.91 1.43
N GLY A 99 -12.68 4.50 2.39
CA GLY A 99 -12.54 4.88 3.80
C GLY A 99 -11.56 4.00 4.57
N ARG A 100 -11.22 2.82 4.03
CA ARG A 100 -10.33 1.84 4.66
C ARG A 100 -9.23 1.40 3.70
N THR A 101 -8.12 0.97 4.28
CA THR A 101 -7.01 0.36 3.55
C THR A 101 -7.43 -0.94 2.84
N VAL A 102 -8.22 -1.76 3.52
CA VAL A 102 -8.83 -2.97 2.95
C VAL A 102 -10.33 -2.84 3.13
N GLU A 103 -11.05 -2.91 2.03
CA GLU A 103 -12.50 -2.73 1.99
C GLU A 103 -13.13 -3.80 1.10
N PHE A 104 -14.19 -4.42 1.60
CA PHE A 104 -15.02 -5.37 0.85
C PHE A 104 -16.38 -4.71 0.63
N ALA A 105 -16.71 -4.38 -0.61
CA ALA A 105 -17.97 -3.73 -0.98
C ALA A 105 -18.44 -4.26 -2.34
N ASP A 106 -19.73 -4.59 -2.48
CA ASP A 106 -20.36 -5.00 -3.75
C ASP A 106 -19.53 -6.04 -4.54
N ASP A 107 -19.16 -7.15 -3.90
CA ASP A 107 -18.31 -8.22 -4.45
C ASP A 107 -16.92 -7.74 -4.93
N THR A 108 -16.47 -6.58 -4.46
CA THR A 108 -15.20 -5.95 -4.80
C THR A 108 -14.31 -5.86 -3.58
N LEU A 109 -13.10 -6.40 -3.68
CA LEU A 109 -12.02 -6.18 -2.72
C LEU A 109 -11.22 -4.97 -3.17
N SER A 110 -11.22 -3.90 -2.40
CA SER A 110 -10.38 -2.71 -2.62
C SER A 110 -9.25 -2.66 -1.61
N ILE A 111 -8.01 -2.66 -2.11
CA ILE A 111 -6.78 -2.45 -1.34
C ILE A 111 -6.22 -1.08 -1.72
N THR A 112 -6.36 -0.12 -0.82
CA THR A 112 -6.08 1.28 -1.13
C THR A 112 -4.75 1.73 -0.56
N ALA A 113 -4.03 2.54 -1.35
CA ALA A 113 -2.92 3.34 -0.86
C ALA A 113 -3.36 4.81 -0.93
N ALA A 114 -3.22 5.52 0.19
CA ALA A 114 -3.69 6.90 0.32
C ALA A 114 -5.16 7.09 -0.15
N SER A 115 -6.05 6.16 0.19
CA SER A 115 -7.48 6.17 -0.20
C SER A 115 -7.78 6.08 -1.70
N THR A 116 -6.79 5.67 -2.50
CA THR A 116 -6.92 5.48 -3.94
C THR A 116 -6.57 4.05 -4.37
N THR A 117 -7.11 3.65 -5.51
CA THR A 117 -6.75 2.44 -6.27
C THR A 117 -6.48 2.84 -7.72
N SER A 118 -5.59 2.13 -8.40
CA SER A 118 -5.17 2.47 -9.77
C SER A 118 -5.23 1.28 -10.74
N VAL A 119 -5.46 0.08 -10.23
CA VAL A 119 -5.62 -1.15 -11.02
C VAL A 119 -6.90 -1.85 -10.62
N HIS A 120 -7.63 -2.33 -11.62
CA HIS A 120 -8.85 -3.10 -11.46
C HIS A 120 -8.72 -4.46 -12.18
N LEU A 121 -8.97 -5.52 -11.42
CA LEU A 121 -8.91 -6.91 -11.82
C LEU A 121 -10.32 -7.49 -11.81
N THR A 122 -10.67 -8.20 -12.87
CA THR A 122 -11.88 -9.04 -12.90
C THR A 122 -11.47 -10.49 -12.74
N LEU A 123 -12.10 -11.18 -11.80
CA LEU A 123 -11.91 -12.62 -11.62
C LEU A 123 -12.82 -13.40 -12.58
N THR A 124 -12.33 -14.54 -13.05
CA THR A 124 -13.03 -15.47 -13.95
C THR A 124 -14.27 -16.06 -13.26
N GLU A 125 -14.12 -16.41 -11.99
CA GLU A 125 -15.17 -16.94 -11.13
C GLU A 125 -15.11 -16.23 -9.76
N PRO A 126 -16.25 -16.04 -9.07
CA PRO A 126 -16.27 -15.53 -7.71
C PRO A 126 -15.36 -16.38 -6.81
N THR A 127 -14.49 -15.74 -6.04
CA THR A 127 -13.50 -16.39 -5.17
C THR A 127 -13.71 -15.92 -3.75
N GLU A 128 -13.65 -16.85 -2.79
CA GLU A 128 -13.75 -16.52 -1.38
C GLU A 128 -12.40 -16.00 -0.85
N ILE A 129 -12.39 -14.77 -0.35
CA ILE A 129 -11.21 -14.10 0.22
C ILE A 129 -11.60 -13.59 1.61
N GLN A 130 -10.92 -14.10 2.64
CA GLN A 130 -11.17 -13.70 4.04
C GLN A 130 -12.64 -13.79 4.47
N GLY A 131 -13.38 -14.80 3.97
CA GLY A 131 -14.80 -15.01 4.27
C GLY A 131 -15.78 -14.18 3.43
N HIS A 132 -15.29 -13.43 2.44
CA HIS A 132 -16.10 -12.65 1.50
C HIS A 132 -15.99 -13.24 0.10
N THR A 133 -17.12 -13.37 -0.59
CA THR A 133 -17.12 -13.73 -2.02
C THR A 133 -16.80 -12.49 -2.85
N VAL A 134 -15.74 -12.55 -3.63
CA VAL A 134 -15.23 -11.43 -4.41
C VAL A 134 -15.13 -11.80 -5.87
N ARG A 135 -15.57 -10.89 -6.75
CA ARG A 135 -15.48 -11.00 -8.21
C ARG A 135 -14.55 -9.96 -8.81
N PHE A 136 -14.37 -8.83 -8.14
CA PHE A 136 -13.52 -7.74 -8.59
C PHE A 136 -12.46 -7.43 -7.54
N VAL A 137 -11.23 -7.16 -7.98
CA VAL A 137 -10.15 -6.76 -7.06
C VAL A 137 -9.56 -5.47 -7.55
N ARG A 138 -9.55 -4.45 -6.69
CA ARG A 138 -8.94 -3.16 -6.95
C ARG A 138 -7.75 -3.00 -6.03
N PHE A 139 -6.62 -2.58 -6.58
CA PHE A 139 -5.44 -2.29 -5.77
C PHE A 139 -4.71 -1.07 -6.31
N HIS A 140 -3.92 -0.44 -5.44
CA HIS A 140 -3.04 0.64 -5.86
C HIS A 140 -1.70 0.10 -6.35
N ALA A 141 -1.26 0.60 -7.49
CA ALA A 141 0.08 0.47 -8.03
C ALA A 141 0.58 1.86 -8.45
N ASP A 142 1.83 2.17 -8.11
CA ASP A 142 2.49 3.44 -8.48
C ASP A 142 2.57 3.58 -10.01
N GLU A 143 2.76 2.46 -10.73
CA GLU A 143 2.85 2.40 -12.19
C GLU A 143 1.79 1.46 -12.79
N PRO A 144 0.51 1.86 -12.88
CA PRO A 144 -0.58 0.96 -13.25
C PRO A 144 -0.47 0.44 -14.68
N ALA A 145 0.09 1.23 -15.61
CA ALA A 145 0.32 0.81 -16.99
C ALA A 145 1.37 -0.31 -17.09
N LYS A 146 2.47 -0.22 -16.32
CA LYS A 146 3.50 -1.27 -16.28
C LYS A 146 2.97 -2.55 -15.62
N ALA A 147 2.16 -2.40 -14.56
CA ALA A 147 1.49 -3.53 -13.93
C ALA A 147 0.61 -4.29 -14.94
N VAL A 148 -0.26 -3.60 -15.66
CA VAL A 148 -1.12 -4.20 -16.71
C VAL A 148 -0.29 -4.87 -17.80
N GLN A 149 0.79 -4.23 -18.26
CA GLN A 149 1.66 -4.79 -19.31
C GLN A 149 2.31 -6.11 -18.88
N ALA A 150 2.78 -6.23 -17.64
CA ALA A 150 3.35 -7.49 -17.14
C ALA A 150 2.35 -8.64 -17.18
N PHE A 151 1.06 -8.38 -16.90
CA PHE A 151 0.02 -9.41 -17.05
C PHE A 151 -0.19 -9.85 -18.50
N VAL A 152 -0.04 -8.94 -19.47
CA VAL A 152 -0.22 -9.23 -20.90
C VAL A 152 1.00 -9.93 -21.50
N THR A 153 2.21 -9.51 -21.14
CA THR A 153 3.47 -10.06 -21.68
C THR A 153 3.65 -11.54 -21.33
N GLU A 154 3.39 -11.93 -20.08
CA GLU A 154 3.47 -13.34 -19.64
C GLU A 154 2.29 -14.21 -20.15
N ALA A 155 1.13 -13.62 -20.46
CA ALA A 155 0.07 -14.36 -21.15
C ALA A 155 0.48 -14.74 -22.58
N SER A 156 1.32 -13.91 -23.21
CA SER A 156 1.79 -14.12 -24.58
C SER A 156 2.91 -15.16 -24.67
N SER A 157 3.78 -15.27 -23.65
CA SER A 157 4.87 -16.28 -23.62
C SER A 157 4.38 -17.71 -23.45
N ARG A 158 3.17 -17.91 -22.89
CA ARG A 158 2.56 -19.23 -22.66
C ARG A 158 1.75 -19.75 -23.86
N SER A 159 1.53 -18.90 -24.87
CA SER A 159 0.82 -19.26 -26.11
C SER A 159 1.78 -19.56 -27.28
N ALA A 160 3.09 -19.58 -27.03
CA ALA A 160 4.15 -19.92 -27.98
C ALA A 160 4.84 -21.22 -27.57
#